data_AF-A0A6I2LT10-F1
#
_entry.id   AF-A0A6I2LT10-F1
#
_cell.length_a   1.000
_cell.length_b   1.000
_cell.length_c   1.000
_cell.angle_alpha   90.00
_cell.angle_beta   90.00
_cell.angle_gamma   90.00
#
_symmetry.space_group_name_H-M   'P 1'
#
loop_
_entity.id
_entity.type
_entity.pdbx_description
1 polymer ?
#
loop_
_entity_poly.entity_id
_entity_poly.type
_entity_poly.pdbx_seq_one_letter_code
_entity_poly.pdbx_strand_id
1 'polypeptide(L)'
;MICVTPRQTESTRLPRLLAPHEPPPLDVFNDGGASDFVVICEHAGRLIPESLRSLGLPESELTRHIAWDIGARGIAMALARKLDAPLFMQRYSRLVCDCNRRPDVPGFAPVLSEATEIPGNIGLTAEDRATRAREIFHPFHDHVTAVLDRREAAGRRTLLVTIHSFTPVFLGVPRPWEIAVLHNRDMTLSPTMLEILRQTSHHVVGDNEPYRVSDDTDYAIPVHGEARGLPCVEIEIRNDLAEGEDAAERWSSLLAESLTAAAARLQGVPPPCP
;
A
#
# COMPACT_ATOMS: atom_id res chain seq x y z
N MET A 1 -35.92 48.93 -22.52
CA MET A 1 -34.54 48.42 -22.63
C MET A 1 -34.11 48.00 -21.22
N ILE A 2 -34.41 46.77 -20.83
CA ILE A 2 -34.07 46.25 -19.50
C ILE A 2 -32.76 45.50 -19.65
N CYS A 3 -31.69 46.08 -19.12
CA CYS A 3 -30.37 45.48 -19.10
C CYS A 3 -30.38 44.33 -18.10
N VAL A 4 -30.44 43.09 -18.59
CA VAL A 4 -30.25 41.89 -17.77
C VAL A 4 -28.74 41.63 -17.72
N THR A 5 -28.12 41.92 -16.58
CA THR A 5 -26.75 41.48 -16.31
C THR A 5 -26.73 39.96 -16.11
N PRO A 6 -25.78 39.23 -16.72
CA PRO A 6 -25.66 37.80 -16.47
C PRO A 6 -25.13 37.58 -15.04
N ARG A 7 -25.82 36.73 -14.26
CA ARG A 7 -25.25 36.19 -13.03
C ARG A 7 -23.99 35.40 -13.40
N GLN A 8 -22.85 35.82 -12.88
CA GLN A 8 -21.66 34.99 -12.86
C GLN A 8 -21.98 33.76 -12.02
N THR A 9 -21.92 32.58 -12.62
CA THR A 9 -21.87 31.33 -11.89
C THR A 9 -20.56 31.32 -11.10
N GLU A 10 -20.64 31.56 -9.79
CA GLU A 10 -19.53 31.27 -8.89
C GLU A 10 -19.19 29.79 -9.07
N SER A 11 -18.05 29.52 -9.69
CA SER A 11 -17.44 28.19 -9.69
C SER A 11 -17.08 27.89 -8.24
N THR A 12 -17.95 27.17 -7.52
CA THR A 12 -17.68 26.67 -6.18
C THR A 12 -16.44 25.78 -6.24
N ARG A 13 -15.29 26.36 -5.86
CA ARG A 13 -14.04 25.62 -5.74
C ARG A 13 -14.24 24.59 -4.63
N LEU A 14 -14.15 23.30 -4.97
CA LEU A 14 -14.23 22.23 -3.98
C LEU A 14 -13.22 22.49 -2.85
N PRO A 15 -13.60 22.22 -1.59
CA PRO A 15 -12.68 22.38 -0.46
C PRO A 15 -11.42 21.53 -0.69
N ARG A 16 -10.26 22.10 -0.39
CA ARG A 16 -8.98 21.39 -0.48
C ARG A 16 -8.57 20.80 0.86
N LEU A 17 -8.02 19.59 0.81
CA LEU A 17 -7.43 18.93 1.97
C LEU A 17 -5.96 19.32 2.13
N LEU A 18 -5.21 19.26 1.04
CA LEU A 18 -3.79 19.55 0.98
C LEU A 18 -3.56 21.01 0.60
N ALA A 19 -2.76 21.71 1.40
CA ALA A 19 -2.26 23.03 1.08
C ALA A 19 -1.27 22.97 -0.09
N PRO A 20 -1.12 24.04 -0.89
CA PRO A 20 -0.26 24.02 -2.08
C PRO A 20 1.22 23.70 -1.83
N HIS A 21 1.72 23.89 -0.61
CA HIS A 21 3.11 23.59 -0.22
C HIS A 21 3.29 22.18 0.35
N GLU A 22 2.21 21.48 0.67
CA GLU A 22 2.28 20.10 1.13
C GLU A 22 2.67 19.18 -0.04
N PRO A 23 3.46 18.12 0.21
CA PRO A 23 3.93 17.26 -0.86
C PRO A 23 2.75 16.50 -1.50
N PRO A 24 2.84 16.12 -2.79
CA PRO A 24 1.82 15.29 -3.43
C PRO A 24 1.69 13.95 -2.69
N PRO A 25 0.51 13.30 -2.72
CA PRO A 25 0.22 12.05 -1.99
C PRO A 25 0.89 10.81 -2.59
N LEU A 26 1.88 11.00 -3.44
CA LEU A 26 2.62 9.94 -4.10
C LEU A 26 4.11 10.28 -4.06
N ASP A 27 4.89 9.28 -3.68
CA ASP A 27 6.33 9.28 -3.81
C ASP A 27 6.74 8.16 -4.77
N VAL A 28 7.42 8.53 -5.85
CA VAL A 28 7.77 7.62 -6.92
C VAL A 28 9.27 7.39 -6.92
N PHE A 29 9.66 6.12 -6.96
CA PHE A 29 11.03 5.72 -7.21
C PHE A 29 11.09 4.86 -8.47
N ASN A 30 12.02 5.20 -9.37
CA ASN A 30 12.31 4.44 -10.59
C ASN A 30 11.07 4.13 -11.46
N ASP A 31 10.22 5.13 -11.77
CA ASP A 31 9.00 4.96 -12.59
C ASP A 31 9.25 4.20 -13.91
N GLY A 32 10.44 4.35 -14.49
CA GLY A 32 10.88 3.70 -15.72
C GLY A 32 11.58 2.35 -15.57
N GLY A 33 11.59 1.74 -14.36
CA GLY A 33 12.34 0.52 -14.07
C GLY A 33 12.12 -0.62 -15.08
N ALA A 34 13.20 -1.32 -15.43
CA ALA A 34 13.17 -2.37 -16.44
C ALA A 34 12.56 -3.68 -15.93
N SER A 35 12.46 -3.85 -14.60
CA SER A 35 11.95 -5.06 -13.96
C SER A 35 10.57 -5.49 -14.46
N ASP A 36 10.32 -6.80 -14.40
CA ASP A 36 8.98 -7.37 -14.45
C ASP A 36 8.18 -7.01 -13.19
N PHE A 37 8.83 -6.74 -12.07
CA PHE A 37 8.16 -6.40 -10.81
C PHE A 37 7.69 -4.95 -10.78
N VAL A 38 6.56 -4.71 -10.13
CA VAL A 38 6.07 -3.39 -9.74
C VAL A 38 5.81 -3.43 -8.23
N VAL A 39 6.40 -2.49 -7.48
CA VAL A 39 6.33 -2.47 -6.02
C VAL A 39 5.40 -1.34 -5.55
N ILE A 40 4.54 -1.63 -4.58
CA ILE A 40 3.66 -0.66 -3.93
C ILE A 40 3.89 -0.71 -2.41
N CYS A 41 3.84 0.45 -1.75
CA CYS A 41 3.81 0.54 -0.29
C CYS A 41 2.84 1.66 0.16
N GLU A 42 1.60 1.28 0.43
CA GLU A 42 0.48 2.18 0.75
C GLU A 42 0.58 2.82 2.13
N HIS A 43 1.39 2.25 3.04
CA HIS A 43 1.58 2.74 4.41
C HIS A 43 3.01 3.24 4.66
N ALA A 44 3.71 3.68 3.62
CA ALA A 44 5.10 4.11 3.70
C ALA A 44 5.33 5.42 4.49
N GLY A 45 4.29 6.21 4.69
CA GLY A 45 4.39 7.55 5.27
C GLY A 45 3.37 7.80 6.37
N ARG A 46 3.70 8.74 7.25
CA ARG A 46 2.87 9.11 8.42
C ARG A 46 2.45 10.58 8.42
N LEU A 47 2.58 11.29 7.29
CA LEU A 47 2.19 12.70 7.22
C LEU A 47 0.68 12.86 7.45
N ILE A 48 0.29 13.89 8.18
CA ILE A 48 -1.10 14.30 8.32
C ILE A 48 -1.23 15.67 7.64
N PRO A 49 -2.24 15.87 6.77
CA PRO A 49 -2.49 17.18 6.19
C PRO A 49 -2.61 18.27 7.26
N GLU A 50 -2.02 19.44 7.03
CA GLU A 50 -2.05 20.55 8.00
C GLU A 50 -3.47 20.93 8.42
N SER A 51 -4.42 20.83 7.48
CA SER A 51 -5.85 21.07 7.70
C SER A 51 -6.48 20.12 8.73
N LEU A 52 -5.94 18.91 8.88
CA LEU A 52 -6.38 17.89 9.83
C LEU A 52 -5.57 17.89 11.14
N ARG A 53 -4.51 18.71 11.23
CA ARG A 53 -3.62 18.81 12.39
C ARG A 53 -3.08 17.44 12.81
N SER A 54 -3.44 16.95 14.00
CA SER A 54 -3.02 15.66 14.54
C SER A 54 -4.13 14.60 14.52
N LEU A 55 -5.26 14.85 13.84
CA LEU A 55 -6.50 14.05 13.98
C LEU A 55 -7.01 13.97 15.43
N GLY A 56 -6.62 14.91 16.29
CA GLY A 56 -6.95 14.89 17.73
C GLY A 56 -6.12 13.89 18.54
N LEU A 57 -5.06 13.32 17.96
CA LEU A 57 -4.15 12.40 18.64
C LEU A 57 -2.94 13.13 19.24
N PRO A 58 -2.36 12.58 20.33
CA PRO A 58 -1.03 12.99 20.79
C PRO A 58 0.06 12.39 19.89
N GLU A 59 1.23 13.02 19.85
CA GLU A 59 2.35 12.55 19.00
C GLU A 59 2.76 11.10 19.28
N SER A 60 2.64 10.63 20.53
CA SER A 60 2.95 9.25 20.91
C SER A 60 2.11 8.21 20.15
N GLU A 61 0.90 8.56 19.71
CA GLU A 61 0.05 7.71 18.88
C GLU A 61 0.43 7.80 17.40
N LEU A 62 0.86 8.98 16.95
CA LEU A 62 1.28 9.23 15.56
C LEU A 62 2.65 8.63 15.21
N THR A 63 3.41 8.17 16.21
CA THR A 63 4.67 7.42 16.02
C THR A 63 4.49 5.91 16.11
N ARG A 64 3.30 5.41 16.48
CA ARG A 64 2.98 3.98 16.53
C ARG A 64 2.62 3.43 15.15
N HIS A 65 2.60 2.11 15.03
CA HIS A 65 2.24 1.38 13.82
C HIS A 65 0.79 1.61 13.34
N ILE A 66 -0.08 2.21 14.17
CA ILE A 66 -1.42 2.61 13.73
C ILE A 66 -1.38 3.71 12.68
N ALA A 67 -0.32 4.54 12.66
CA ALA A 67 -0.19 5.66 11.74
C ALA A 67 0.44 5.26 10.39
N TRP A 68 1.27 4.22 10.37
CA TRP A 68 2.07 3.81 9.22
C TRP A 68 2.76 2.46 9.49
N ASP A 69 3.29 1.84 8.44
CA ASP A 69 3.99 0.57 8.53
C ASP A 69 5.49 0.84 8.79
N ILE A 70 5.90 0.69 10.05
CA ILE A 70 7.26 0.96 10.53
C ILE A 70 8.28 0.09 9.77
N GLY A 71 9.25 0.75 9.12
CA GLY A 71 10.31 0.09 8.36
C GLY A 71 9.95 -0.31 6.91
N ALA A 72 8.65 -0.43 6.58
CA ALA A 72 8.19 -0.89 5.27
C ALA A 72 8.73 -0.03 4.11
N ARG A 73 8.76 1.29 4.28
CA ARG A 73 9.35 2.23 3.29
C ARG A 73 10.81 1.91 2.97
N GLY A 74 11.63 1.67 3.99
CA GLY A 74 13.06 1.40 3.82
C GLY A 74 13.29 0.10 3.05
N ILE A 75 12.54 -0.95 3.42
CA ILE A 75 12.56 -2.25 2.77
C ILE A 75 12.10 -2.15 1.32
N ALA A 76 10.98 -1.48 1.05
CA ALA A 76 10.44 -1.30 -0.30
C ALA A 76 11.44 -0.57 -1.21
N MET A 77 12.08 0.50 -0.71
CA MET A 77 13.09 1.26 -1.44
C MET A 77 14.33 0.41 -1.78
N ALA A 78 14.83 -0.35 -0.80
CA ALA A 78 15.98 -1.22 -1.02
C ALA A 78 15.65 -2.37 -1.99
N LEU A 79 14.45 -2.94 -1.90
CA LEU A 79 13.95 -3.97 -2.80
C LEU A 79 13.82 -3.46 -4.24
N ALA A 80 13.20 -2.30 -4.42
CA ALA A 80 13.01 -1.70 -5.74
C ALA A 80 14.35 -1.39 -6.43
N ARG A 81 15.37 -0.96 -5.68
CA ARG A 81 16.73 -0.78 -6.20
C ARG A 81 17.34 -2.10 -6.68
N LYS A 82 17.24 -3.16 -5.88
CA LYS A 82 17.81 -4.48 -6.20
C LYS A 82 17.15 -5.10 -7.43
N LEU A 83 15.85 -4.90 -7.59
CA LEU A 83 15.08 -5.46 -8.70
C LEU A 83 15.04 -4.57 -9.95
N ASP A 84 15.57 -3.34 -9.88
CA ASP A 84 15.34 -2.27 -10.88
C ASP A 84 13.83 -2.06 -11.18
N ALA A 85 13.02 -2.07 -10.12
CA ALA A 85 11.56 -2.01 -10.22
C ALA A 85 11.03 -0.59 -9.98
N PRO A 86 9.94 -0.18 -10.66
CA PRO A 86 9.15 0.96 -10.24
C PRO A 86 8.54 0.72 -8.85
N LEU A 87 8.55 1.76 -8.02
CA LEU A 87 8.03 1.77 -6.66
C LEU A 87 7.15 2.98 -6.42
N PHE A 88 5.96 2.73 -5.89
CA PHE A 88 4.96 3.75 -5.55
C PHE A 88 4.67 3.71 -4.05
N MET A 89 4.93 4.81 -3.37
CA MET A 89 4.77 4.94 -1.91
C MET A 89 3.81 6.07 -1.56
N GLN A 90 2.93 5.81 -0.60
CA GLN A 90 2.06 6.85 -0.04
C GLN A 90 2.86 7.68 0.98
N ARG A 91 2.66 9.00 0.99
CA ARG A 91 3.31 9.92 1.94
C ARG A 91 2.48 10.15 3.21
N TYR A 92 1.16 10.11 3.07
CA TYR A 92 0.22 10.42 4.15
C TYR A 92 -0.11 9.17 4.96
N SER A 93 -0.40 9.38 6.24
CA SER A 93 -0.78 8.32 7.17
C SER A 93 -2.05 7.62 6.72
N ARG A 94 -2.10 6.30 6.93
CA ARG A 94 -3.32 5.49 6.77
C ARG A 94 -4.48 5.93 7.68
N LEU A 95 -4.20 6.69 8.75
CA LEU A 95 -5.24 7.28 9.61
C LEU A 95 -6.00 8.41 8.91
N VAL A 96 -5.39 9.06 7.91
CA VAL A 96 -6.06 10.06 7.08
C VAL A 96 -6.95 9.33 6.08
N CYS A 97 -6.34 8.56 5.20
CA CYS A 97 -7.06 7.54 4.48
C CYS A 97 -6.16 6.36 4.14
N ASP A 98 -6.65 5.17 4.42
CA ASP A 98 -5.94 3.92 4.15
C ASP A 98 -6.04 3.61 2.65
N CYS A 99 -4.92 3.74 1.94
CA CYS A 99 -4.85 3.48 0.50
C CYS A 99 -4.86 1.99 0.15
N ASN A 100 -4.80 1.08 1.12
CA ASN A 100 -5.11 -0.33 0.90
C ASN A 100 -6.55 -0.68 1.35
N ARG A 101 -7.45 0.31 1.43
CA ARG A 101 -8.87 0.10 1.72
C ARG A 101 -9.75 0.78 0.67
N ARG A 102 -10.84 0.12 0.30
CA ARG A 102 -11.83 0.72 -0.60
C ARG A 102 -12.45 1.99 0.02
N PRO A 103 -12.66 3.08 -0.74
CA PRO A 103 -13.18 4.34 -0.21
C PRO A 103 -14.57 4.27 0.45
N ASP A 104 -15.35 3.23 0.15
CA ASP A 104 -16.68 3.01 0.70
C ASP A 104 -16.66 2.28 2.06
N VAL A 105 -15.59 1.59 2.43
CA VAL A 105 -15.53 0.77 3.66
C VAL A 105 -15.08 1.57 4.91
N PRO A 106 -15.52 1.19 6.13
CA PRO A 106 -15.14 1.92 7.35
C PRO A 106 -13.62 2.04 7.56
N GLY A 107 -12.86 1.04 7.15
CA GLY A 107 -11.39 1.02 7.26
C GLY A 107 -10.69 2.10 6.44
N PHE A 108 -11.35 2.72 5.45
CA PHE A 108 -10.77 3.80 4.64
C PHE A 108 -10.39 5.02 5.48
N ALA A 109 -11.19 5.38 6.49
CA ALA A 109 -10.91 6.47 7.41
C ALA A 109 -11.34 6.02 8.82
N PRO A 110 -10.49 5.26 9.52
CA PRO A 110 -10.90 4.52 10.70
C PRO A 110 -11.18 5.46 11.88
N VAL A 111 -12.30 5.24 12.59
CA VAL A 111 -12.59 5.94 13.86
C VAL A 111 -11.88 5.32 15.06
N LEU A 112 -11.39 4.08 14.91
CA LEU A 112 -10.69 3.30 15.91
C LEU A 112 -9.58 2.50 15.21
N SER A 113 -8.37 2.57 15.75
CA SER A 113 -7.27 1.69 15.35
C SER A 113 -6.70 1.05 16.61
N GLU A 114 -6.76 -0.29 16.68
CA GLU A 114 -6.54 -1.04 17.92
C GLU A 114 -7.48 -0.56 19.05
N ALA A 115 -6.91 -0.10 20.17
CA ALA A 115 -7.62 0.51 21.29
C ALA A 115 -7.58 2.06 21.23
N THR A 116 -7.04 2.66 20.17
CA THR A 116 -6.88 4.11 20.03
C THR A 116 -8.02 4.67 19.18
N GLU A 117 -8.91 5.44 19.80
CA GLU A 117 -9.90 6.24 19.06
C GLU A 117 -9.20 7.34 18.26
N ILE A 118 -9.74 7.67 17.09
CA ILE A 118 -9.19 8.70 16.18
C ILE A 118 -10.20 9.85 16.11
N PRO A 119 -10.12 10.86 17.01
CA PRO A 119 -11.17 11.89 17.12
C PRO A 119 -11.45 12.65 15.83
N GLY A 120 -10.40 12.93 15.04
CA GLY A 120 -10.50 13.62 13.76
C GLY A 120 -11.21 12.84 12.65
N ASN A 121 -11.56 11.57 12.90
CA ASN A 121 -12.34 10.74 11.99
C ASN A 121 -13.78 10.50 12.47
N ILE A 122 -14.13 10.93 13.69
CA ILE A 122 -15.48 10.78 14.22
C ILE A 122 -16.41 11.77 13.51
N GLY A 123 -17.53 11.26 12.97
CA GLY A 123 -18.55 12.09 12.35
C GLY A 123 -18.18 12.65 10.96
N LEU A 124 -17.17 12.07 10.29
CA LEU A 124 -16.86 12.44 8.90
C LEU A 124 -18.09 12.30 8.00
N THR A 125 -18.37 13.36 7.25
CA THR A 125 -19.42 13.35 6.23
C THR A 125 -18.98 12.58 4.98
N ALA A 126 -19.92 12.30 4.09
CA ALA A 126 -19.59 11.74 2.77
C ALA A 126 -18.66 12.67 1.97
N GLU A 127 -18.81 13.99 2.11
CA GLU A 127 -17.95 14.97 1.43
C GLU A 127 -16.53 15.00 1.99
N ASP A 128 -16.37 14.81 3.30
CA ASP A 128 -15.04 14.71 3.91
C ASP A 128 -14.29 13.47 3.38
N ARG A 129 -14.97 12.32 3.33
CA ARG A 129 -14.40 11.08 2.77
C ARG A 129 -14.09 11.24 1.28
N ALA A 130 -14.99 11.84 0.50
CA ALA A 130 -14.78 12.12 -0.92
C ALA A 130 -13.60 13.08 -1.15
N THR A 131 -13.41 14.05 -0.26
CA THR A 131 -12.27 14.98 -0.32
C THR A 131 -10.94 14.27 -0.03
N ARG A 132 -10.88 13.39 0.98
CA ARG A 132 -9.70 12.53 1.23
C ARG A 132 -9.42 11.61 0.05
N ALA A 133 -10.47 11.01 -0.53
CA ALA A 133 -10.32 10.15 -1.69
C ALA A 133 -9.77 10.92 -2.90
N ARG A 134 -10.35 12.09 -3.21
CA ARG A 134 -9.93 12.95 -4.34
C ARG A 134 -8.49 13.43 -4.23
N GLU A 135 -8.02 13.76 -3.04
CA GLU A 135 -6.71 14.41 -2.88
C GLU A 135 -5.57 13.47 -2.48
N ILE A 136 -5.86 12.28 -1.96
CA ILE A 136 -4.83 11.33 -1.50
C ILE A 136 -4.97 9.99 -2.21
N PHE A 137 -6.14 9.36 -2.10
CA PHE A 137 -6.37 8.00 -2.62
C PHE A 137 -6.28 7.91 -4.15
N HIS A 138 -7.09 8.71 -4.86
CA HIS A 138 -7.18 8.66 -6.31
C HIS A 138 -5.85 9.03 -6.98
N PRO A 139 -5.14 10.12 -6.61
CA PRO A 139 -3.87 10.44 -7.25
C PRO A 139 -2.81 9.33 -7.08
N PHE A 140 -2.82 8.61 -5.96
CA PHE A 140 -1.94 7.46 -5.74
C PHE A 140 -2.28 6.30 -6.68
N HIS A 141 -3.55 5.85 -6.67
CA HIS A 141 -3.95 4.69 -7.48
C HIS A 141 -4.07 4.97 -8.97
N ASP A 142 -4.43 6.19 -9.38
CA ASP A 142 -4.50 6.58 -10.78
C ASP A 142 -3.10 6.51 -11.42
N HIS A 143 -2.05 6.86 -10.67
CA HIS A 143 -0.68 6.72 -11.15
C HIS A 143 -0.26 5.26 -11.27
N VAL A 144 -0.56 4.43 -10.26
CA VAL A 144 -0.32 2.98 -10.32
C VAL A 144 -1.04 2.37 -11.54
N THR A 145 -2.33 2.68 -11.71
CA THR A 145 -3.13 2.28 -12.87
C THR A 145 -2.47 2.68 -14.18
N ALA A 146 -2.08 3.95 -14.32
CA ALA A 146 -1.45 4.44 -15.55
C ALA A 146 -0.12 3.73 -15.86
N VAL A 147 0.65 3.32 -14.85
CA VAL A 147 1.87 2.54 -15.05
C VAL A 147 1.55 1.13 -15.51
N LEU A 148 0.62 0.46 -14.85
CA LEU A 148 0.20 -0.90 -15.20
C LEU A 148 -0.40 -0.96 -16.61
N ASP A 149 -1.26 0.00 -16.96
CA ASP A 149 -1.87 0.12 -18.30
C ASP A 149 -0.79 0.32 -19.38
N ARG A 150 0.22 1.18 -19.12
CA ARG A 150 1.36 1.37 -20.04
C ARG A 150 2.15 0.09 -20.25
N ARG A 151 2.35 -0.70 -19.20
CA ARG A 151 3.08 -1.97 -19.27
C ARG A 151 2.31 -3.02 -20.04
N GLU A 152 1.00 -3.15 -19.77
CA GLU A 152 0.10 -4.04 -20.50
C GLU A 152 0.07 -3.70 -21.99
N ALA A 153 -0.13 -2.42 -22.34
CA ALA A 153 -0.14 -1.97 -23.73
C ALA A 153 1.19 -2.24 -24.46
N ALA A 154 2.31 -2.26 -23.73
CA ALA A 154 3.63 -2.59 -24.26
C ALA A 154 3.94 -4.10 -24.25
N GLY A 155 3.00 -4.96 -23.84
CA GLY A 155 3.21 -6.40 -23.71
C GLY A 155 4.28 -6.79 -22.68
N ARG A 156 4.56 -5.91 -21.71
CA ARG A 156 5.55 -6.18 -20.65
C ARG A 156 4.93 -7.08 -19.60
N ARG A 157 5.62 -8.18 -19.29
CA ARG A 157 5.30 -9.02 -18.14
C ARG A 157 5.32 -8.17 -16.87
N THR A 158 4.32 -8.36 -16.01
CA THR A 158 4.18 -7.58 -14.78
C THR A 158 3.81 -8.51 -13.62
N LEU A 159 4.55 -8.39 -12.51
CA LEU A 159 4.26 -9.06 -11.24
C LEU A 159 4.13 -7.98 -10.16
N LEU A 160 3.02 -7.98 -9.43
CA LEU A 160 2.73 -6.97 -8.42
C LEU A 160 3.22 -7.42 -7.04
N VAL A 161 3.89 -6.53 -6.33
CA VAL A 161 4.39 -6.79 -4.97
C VAL A 161 3.97 -5.62 -4.07
N THR A 162 3.24 -5.89 -2.99
CA THR A 162 2.99 -4.89 -1.93
C THR A 162 3.87 -5.18 -0.71
N ILE A 163 4.40 -4.13 -0.08
CA ILE A 163 5.29 -4.22 1.09
C ILE A 163 4.64 -3.54 2.30
N HIS A 164 4.45 -4.32 3.35
CA HIS A 164 3.81 -3.93 4.59
C HIS A 164 4.62 -4.38 5.82
N SER A 165 4.21 -3.90 6.98
CA SER A 165 4.73 -4.39 8.26
C SER A 165 3.65 -4.45 9.32
N PHE A 166 3.78 -5.36 10.27
CA PHE A 166 2.81 -5.54 11.35
C PHE A 166 3.46 -5.51 12.74
N THR A 167 2.70 -5.08 13.76
CA THR A 167 3.16 -5.10 15.17
C THR A 167 3.35 -6.53 15.69
N PRO A 168 4.38 -6.81 16.52
CA PRO A 168 4.61 -8.13 17.09
C PRO A 168 3.57 -8.57 18.11
N VAL A 169 2.86 -7.63 18.74
CA VAL A 169 1.80 -7.93 19.71
C VAL A 169 0.58 -7.11 19.34
N PHE A 170 -0.55 -7.78 19.16
CA PHE A 170 -1.82 -7.13 18.82
C PHE A 170 -2.86 -7.46 19.87
N LEU A 171 -3.38 -6.42 20.54
CA LEU A 171 -4.34 -6.57 21.65
C LEU A 171 -3.89 -7.58 22.72
N GLY A 172 -2.58 -7.60 23.01
CA GLY A 172 -1.97 -8.50 23.99
C GLY A 172 -1.64 -9.91 23.47
N VAL A 173 -1.97 -10.23 22.21
CA VAL A 173 -1.67 -11.53 21.60
C VAL A 173 -0.37 -11.44 20.79
N PRO A 174 0.67 -12.23 21.14
CA PRO A 174 1.90 -12.29 20.35
C PRO A 174 1.67 -12.89 18.96
N ARG A 175 2.36 -12.35 17.96
CA ARG A 175 2.37 -12.85 16.59
C ARG A 175 3.73 -13.48 16.29
N PRO A 176 3.81 -14.82 16.18
CA PRO A 176 5.10 -15.53 16.11
C PRO A 176 5.81 -15.37 14.77
N TRP A 177 5.08 -15.08 13.70
CA TRP A 177 5.61 -14.94 12.35
C TRP A 177 6.53 -13.72 12.25
N GLU A 178 7.59 -13.85 11.47
CA GLU A 178 8.57 -12.78 11.24
C GLU A 178 8.38 -12.14 9.86
N ILE A 179 7.92 -12.95 8.91
CA ILE A 179 7.50 -12.57 7.57
C ILE A 179 6.23 -13.34 7.25
N ALA A 180 5.34 -12.74 6.47
CA ALA A 180 4.14 -13.40 5.98
C ALA A 180 3.90 -13.10 4.50
N VAL A 181 3.29 -14.08 3.85
CA VAL A 181 2.83 -14.01 2.46
C VAL A 181 1.31 -14.00 2.48
N LEU A 182 0.74 -12.91 2.01
CA LEU A 182 -0.70 -12.65 1.97
C LEU A 182 -1.20 -12.70 0.53
N HIS A 183 -2.35 -13.34 0.36
CA HIS A 183 -2.95 -13.60 -0.95
C HIS A 183 -4.45 -13.87 -0.82
N ASN A 184 -5.19 -13.67 -1.90
CA ASN A 184 -6.62 -13.97 -1.98
C ASN A 184 -6.89 -15.09 -3.00
N ARG A 185 -6.89 -14.76 -4.29
CA ARG A 185 -7.11 -15.68 -5.41
C ARG A 185 -5.85 -16.00 -6.20
N ASP A 186 -4.77 -15.23 -6.07
CA ASP A 186 -3.52 -15.57 -6.77
C ASP A 186 -2.99 -16.93 -6.29
N MET A 187 -2.99 -17.90 -7.20
CA MET A 187 -2.46 -19.24 -6.97
C MET A 187 -1.11 -19.43 -7.66
N THR A 188 -0.39 -18.35 -7.96
CA THR A 188 0.84 -18.40 -8.76
C THR A 188 2.05 -17.87 -7.99
N LEU A 189 2.27 -16.56 -7.97
CA LEU A 189 3.43 -15.93 -7.35
C LEU A 189 3.45 -16.15 -5.84
N SER A 190 2.32 -15.90 -5.18
CA SER A 190 2.20 -15.96 -3.72
C SER A 190 2.52 -17.35 -3.15
N PRO A 191 1.84 -18.44 -3.55
CA PRO A 191 2.16 -19.77 -3.02
C PRO A 191 3.57 -20.25 -3.38
N THR A 192 4.08 -19.86 -4.56
CA THR A 192 5.45 -20.21 -4.97
C THR A 192 6.49 -19.51 -4.09
N MET A 193 6.30 -18.22 -3.82
CA MET A 193 7.18 -17.46 -2.93
C MET A 193 7.11 -17.97 -1.49
N LEU A 194 5.92 -18.30 -1.00
CA LEU A 194 5.72 -18.90 0.32
C LEU A 194 6.50 -20.22 0.47
N GLU A 195 6.43 -21.09 -0.53
CA GLU A 195 7.19 -22.35 -0.56
C GLU A 195 8.70 -22.09 -0.48
N ILE A 196 9.20 -21.15 -1.29
CA ILE A 196 10.62 -20.79 -1.32
C ILE A 196 11.06 -20.25 0.03
N LEU A 197 10.34 -19.28 0.60
CA LEU A 197 10.68 -18.69 1.90
C LEU A 197 10.73 -19.76 3.02
N ARG A 198 9.80 -20.72 3.01
CA ARG A 198 9.81 -21.83 3.99
C ARG A 198 10.98 -22.79 3.81
N GLN A 199 11.51 -22.93 2.60
CA GLN A 199 12.62 -23.82 2.28
C GLN A 199 13.99 -23.17 2.50
N THR A 200 14.12 -21.88 2.20
CA THR A 200 15.42 -21.20 2.11
C THR A 200 15.72 -20.26 3.28
N SER A 201 14.71 -19.83 4.02
CA SER A 201 14.89 -18.93 5.17
C SER A 201 14.83 -19.69 6.50
N HIS A 202 15.41 -19.09 7.53
CA HIS A 202 15.26 -19.56 8.92
C HIS A 202 14.10 -18.88 9.65
N HIS A 203 13.27 -18.12 8.93
CA HIS A 203 12.21 -17.31 9.51
C HIS A 203 10.93 -18.12 9.76
N VAL A 204 10.16 -17.69 10.75
CA VAL A 204 8.79 -18.19 10.93
C VAL A 204 7.88 -17.51 9.90
N VAL A 205 7.53 -18.23 8.83
CA VAL A 205 6.77 -17.70 7.69
C VAL A 205 5.26 -17.91 7.86
N GLY A 206 4.50 -16.82 7.93
CA GLY A 206 3.04 -16.80 7.92
C GLY A 206 2.46 -17.00 6.51
N ASP A 207 1.35 -17.71 6.43
CA ASP A 207 0.54 -17.87 5.20
C ASP A 207 -0.83 -17.30 5.51
N ASN A 208 -1.13 -16.11 4.99
CA ASN A 208 -2.34 -15.39 5.33
C ASN A 208 -2.53 -15.21 6.85
N GLU A 209 -1.42 -14.91 7.53
CA GLU A 209 -1.32 -14.62 8.96
C GLU A 209 -0.34 -13.45 9.15
N PRO A 210 -0.65 -12.40 9.93
CA PRO A 210 -1.80 -12.28 10.83
C PRO A 210 -3.06 -11.75 10.15
N TYR A 211 -3.01 -11.46 8.85
CA TYR A 211 -4.14 -10.94 8.06
C TYR A 211 -4.35 -11.76 6.80
N ARG A 212 -5.52 -11.56 6.18
CA ARG A 212 -5.90 -12.15 4.90
C ARG A 212 -6.36 -11.04 3.98
N VAL A 213 -6.06 -11.18 2.69
CA VAL A 213 -6.57 -10.29 1.65
C VAL A 213 -8.01 -10.68 1.28
N SER A 214 -8.89 -9.70 1.09
CA SER A 214 -10.28 -9.85 0.68
C SER A 214 -10.75 -8.70 -0.24
N ASP A 215 -11.62 -9.01 -1.20
CA ASP A 215 -12.28 -7.98 -2.05
C ASP A 215 -13.24 -7.08 -1.29
N ASP A 216 -13.69 -7.55 -0.12
CA ASP A 216 -14.66 -6.82 0.71
C ASP A 216 -14.04 -5.52 1.24
N THR A 217 -12.73 -5.52 1.50
CA THR A 217 -12.05 -4.42 2.19
C THR A 217 -10.78 -3.93 1.52
N ASP A 218 -9.94 -4.83 1.02
CA ASP A 218 -8.59 -4.49 0.53
C ASP A 218 -8.64 -3.88 -0.87
N TYR A 219 -7.55 -3.22 -1.29
CA TYR A 219 -7.54 -2.51 -2.57
C TYR A 219 -6.41 -2.96 -3.51
N ALA A 220 -5.13 -2.86 -3.12
CA ALA A 220 -4.05 -3.00 -4.10
C ALA A 220 -3.97 -4.40 -4.71
N ILE A 221 -4.00 -5.46 -3.90
CA ILE A 221 -3.98 -6.84 -4.42
C ILE A 221 -5.25 -7.14 -5.25
N PRO A 222 -6.49 -6.93 -4.74
CA PRO A 222 -7.69 -7.20 -5.53
C PRO A 222 -7.77 -6.39 -6.84
N VAL A 223 -7.45 -5.09 -6.81
CA VAL A 223 -7.68 -4.16 -7.93
C VAL A 223 -6.50 -4.12 -8.90
N HIS A 224 -5.27 -4.00 -8.39
CA HIS A 224 -4.07 -3.86 -9.24
C HIS A 224 -3.42 -5.20 -9.57
N GLY A 225 -3.67 -6.25 -8.78
CA GLY A 225 -3.17 -7.60 -9.06
C GLY A 225 -4.23 -8.43 -9.78
N GLU A 226 -5.18 -8.92 -8.99
CA GLU A 226 -6.08 -10.02 -9.37
C GLU A 226 -7.10 -9.63 -10.43
N ALA A 227 -7.74 -8.45 -10.32
CA ALA A 227 -8.69 -7.97 -11.32
C ALA A 227 -8.04 -7.70 -12.69
N ARG A 228 -6.71 -7.53 -12.72
CA ARG A 228 -5.90 -7.37 -13.93
C ARG A 228 -5.28 -8.69 -14.42
N GLY A 229 -5.52 -9.80 -13.70
CA GLY A 229 -4.90 -11.10 -14.01
C GLY A 229 -3.38 -11.13 -13.83
N LEU A 230 -2.82 -10.21 -13.03
CA LEU A 230 -1.38 -10.16 -12.76
C LEU A 230 -1.03 -11.06 -11.59
N PRO A 231 0.05 -11.86 -11.68
CA PRO A 231 0.62 -12.52 -10.52
C PRO A 231 0.98 -11.49 -9.45
N CYS A 232 0.49 -11.69 -8.23
CA CYS A 232 0.63 -10.71 -7.17
C CYS A 232 0.91 -11.36 -5.81
N VAL A 233 1.56 -10.60 -4.93
CA VAL A 233 1.84 -10.99 -3.55
C VAL A 233 1.86 -9.77 -2.63
N GLU A 234 1.25 -9.93 -1.46
CA GLU A 234 1.41 -9.00 -0.34
C GLU A 234 2.40 -9.58 0.67
N ILE A 235 3.39 -8.78 1.05
CA ILE A 235 4.45 -9.20 1.97
C ILE A 235 4.34 -8.37 3.25
N GLU A 236 4.24 -9.05 4.37
CA GLU A 236 4.11 -8.47 5.70
C GLU A 236 5.34 -8.84 6.53
N ILE A 237 6.03 -7.85 7.12
CA ILE A 237 7.23 -8.07 7.95
C ILE A 237 6.97 -7.59 9.36
N ARG A 238 7.34 -8.38 10.37
CA ARG A 238 7.12 -7.97 11.76
C ARG A 238 8.02 -6.77 12.10
N ASN A 239 7.41 -5.70 12.61
CA ASN A 239 8.05 -4.38 12.60
C ASN A 239 9.23 -4.23 13.57
N ASP A 240 9.33 -5.06 14.62
CA ASP A 240 10.52 -5.16 15.48
C ASP A 240 11.76 -5.64 14.72
N LEU A 241 11.57 -6.25 13.54
CA LEU A 241 12.63 -6.75 12.67
C LEU A 241 12.86 -5.86 11.44
N ALA A 242 12.05 -4.82 11.24
CA ALA A 242 11.97 -4.06 9.98
C ALA A 242 12.70 -2.70 10.02
N GLU A 243 13.02 -2.20 11.21
CA GLU A 243 13.53 -0.84 11.37
C GLU A 243 15.06 -0.74 11.15
N GLY A 244 15.48 0.31 10.44
CA GLY A 244 16.89 0.63 10.19
C GLY A 244 17.43 0.12 8.84
N GLU A 245 18.58 0.68 8.44
CA GLU A 245 19.21 0.39 7.14
C GLU A 245 19.64 -1.07 7.02
N ASP A 246 20.20 -1.66 8.08
CA ASP A 246 20.60 -3.07 8.08
C ASP A 246 19.39 -4.00 7.95
N ALA A 247 18.26 -3.65 8.57
CA ALA A 247 17.02 -4.41 8.41
C ALA A 247 16.49 -4.31 6.99
N ALA A 248 16.47 -3.10 6.42
CA ALA A 248 16.08 -2.88 5.04
C ALA A 248 16.92 -3.70 4.05
N GLU A 249 18.25 -3.73 4.23
CA GLU A 249 19.15 -4.49 3.38
C GLU A 249 18.96 -6.01 3.51
N ARG A 250 18.83 -6.52 4.75
CA ARG A 250 18.60 -7.96 4.99
C ARG A 250 17.28 -8.43 4.37
N TRP A 251 16.19 -7.75 4.68
CA TRP A 251 14.87 -8.13 4.16
C TRP A 251 14.80 -7.97 2.66
N SER A 252 15.20 -6.83 2.10
CA SER A 252 15.15 -6.63 0.65
C SER A 252 15.99 -7.63 -0.13
N SER A 253 17.12 -8.11 0.41
CA SER A 253 17.92 -9.17 -0.22
C SER A 253 17.18 -10.50 -0.24
N LEU A 254 16.66 -10.94 0.91
CA LEU A 254 15.84 -12.16 0.99
C LEU A 254 14.62 -12.12 0.07
N LEU A 255 13.92 -10.98 0.05
CA LEU A 255 12.76 -10.78 -0.81
C LEU A 255 13.13 -10.79 -2.28
N ALA A 256 14.20 -10.10 -2.69
CA ALA A 256 14.64 -10.06 -4.07
C ALA A 256 15.02 -11.46 -4.59
N GLU A 257 15.75 -12.24 -3.80
CA GLU A 257 16.09 -13.63 -4.12
C GLU A 257 14.84 -14.51 -4.24
N SER A 258 13.94 -14.42 -3.27
CA SER A 258 12.71 -15.23 -3.22
C SER A 258 11.75 -14.90 -4.37
N LEU A 259 11.54 -13.61 -4.64
CA LEU A 259 10.71 -13.13 -5.73
C LEU A 259 11.27 -13.53 -7.09
N THR A 260 12.58 -13.35 -7.30
CA THR A 260 13.24 -13.73 -8.56
C THR A 260 13.13 -15.24 -8.80
N ALA A 261 13.38 -16.04 -7.77
CA ALA A 261 13.24 -17.50 -7.85
C ALA A 261 11.79 -17.92 -8.12
N ALA A 262 10.80 -17.28 -7.47
CA ALA A 262 9.39 -17.54 -7.74
C ALA A 262 9.01 -17.17 -9.18
N ALA A 263 9.39 -15.97 -9.64
CA ALA A 263 9.10 -15.49 -10.98
C ALA A 263 9.73 -16.38 -12.07
N ALA A 264 10.91 -16.97 -11.82
CA ALA A 264 11.54 -17.94 -12.72
C ALA A 264 10.74 -19.26 -12.81
N ARG A 265 10.19 -19.76 -11.70
CA ARG A 265 9.32 -20.96 -11.70
C ARG A 265 8.04 -20.72 -12.52
N LEU A 266 7.47 -19.51 -12.45
CA LEU A 266 6.29 -19.14 -13.24
C LEU A 266 6.55 -19.14 -14.76
N GLN A 267 7.78 -18.86 -15.21
CA GLN A 267 8.14 -18.92 -16.64
C GLN A 267 8.20 -20.37 -17.18
N GLY A 268 8.30 -21.37 -16.29
CA GLY A 268 8.29 -22.79 -16.65
C GLY A 268 6.90 -23.44 -16.72
N VAL A 269 5.84 -22.71 -16.38
CA VAL A 269 4.46 -23.21 -16.38
C VAL A 269 3.70 -22.61 -17.57
N PRO A 270 3.23 -23.40 -18.55
CA PRO A 270 2.40 -22.86 -19.63
C PRO A 270 1.09 -22.27 -19.05
N PRO A 271 0.54 -21.20 -19.65
CA PRO A 271 -0.69 -20.59 -19.15
C PRO A 271 -1.83 -21.62 -19.11
N PRO A 272 -2.75 -21.54 -18.12
CA PRO A 272 -3.93 -22.38 -18.13
C PRO A 272 -4.72 -22.14 -19.42
N CYS A 273 -5.14 -23.24 -20.06
CA CYS A 273 -5.97 -23.19 -21.26
C CYS A 273 -7.29 -22.45 -20.92
N PRO A 274 -7.79 -21.57 -21.80
CA PRO A 274 -9.01 -20.81 -21.56
C PRO A 274 -10.25 -21.69 -21.33
#